data_AF-A0A957YWF6-F1
#
_entry.id   AF-A0A957YWF6-F1
#
_cell.length_a   1.000
_cell.length_b   1.000
_cell.length_c   1.000
_cell.angle_alpha   90.00
_cell.angle_beta   90.00
_cell.angle_gamma   90.00
#
_symmetry.space_group_name_H-M   'P 1'
#
loop_
_entity.id
_entity.type
_entity.pdbx_description
1 polymer ?
#
loop_
_entity_poly.entity_id
_entity_poly.type
_entity_poly.pdbx_seq_one_letter_code
_entity_poly.pdbx_strand_id
1 'polypeptide(L)'
;MSFAERPLDEWQSHADNPAEAAEHAAAETVSPTATKTSAAVWGLLPVLSVLHASGLLVISLANVWALSLSSMSNLLFWIGLAIMLVPTAIRLVQQDVSRQERIGLVISLGMALYLVKLVQSPFAFTYGDEFFHLFNTNMILQNQALFTPNSELTISPLFPGLPSLTAAITTLTGLSVFQAGVVVIGVARLLLIVSIFLFAELTSRSHRIAGLTVLFFMCNSNFLYWSAQFAYESLSFPLVIGAFFLIARRERAGRRSTYMAYTLLTLLTVSAIVITHHISSYFMVAFLFGWWTLVRFEVHLNLQPYLSIVN
;
A
#
# COMPACT_ATOMS: atom_id res chain seq x y z
N MET A 1 40.48 13.53 68.04
CA MET A 1 41.94 13.39 68.25
C MET A 1 42.30 11.97 67.84
N SER A 2 43.24 11.66 66.96
CA SER A 2 44.18 12.39 66.09
C SER A 2 44.70 11.30 65.15
N PHE A 3 44.71 11.52 63.83
CA PHE A 3 45.61 10.77 62.95
C PHE A 3 46.23 11.78 62.00
N ALA A 4 47.49 12.08 62.30
CA ALA A 4 48.36 12.97 61.58
C ALA A 4 48.99 12.25 60.37
N GLU A 5 49.05 13.01 59.27
CA GLU A 5 50.18 13.16 58.34
C GLU A 5 50.70 11.93 57.56
N ARG A 6 50.50 11.99 56.24
CA ARG A 6 51.41 11.40 55.24
C ARG A 6 52.29 12.50 54.65
N PRO A 7 53.60 12.29 54.48
CA PRO A 7 54.38 13.04 53.52
C PRO A 7 54.36 12.36 52.15
N LEU A 8 54.20 13.19 51.12
CA LEU A 8 54.60 12.93 49.74
C LEU A 8 56.13 12.88 49.70
N ASP A 9 56.68 11.91 48.96
CA ASP A 9 57.84 12.08 48.07
C ASP A 9 58.28 10.70 47.55
N GLU A 10 58.12 10.46 46.25
CA GLU A 10 59.23 10.11 45.34
C GLU A 10 58.66 9.69 43.98
N TRP A 11 58.86 10.58 43.01
CA TRP A 11 58.73 10.31 41.59
C TRP A 11 60.05 9.73 41.07
N GLN A 12 59.98 8.56 40.45
CA GLN A 12 60.84 8.03 39.37
C GLN A 12 60.46 6.53 39.24
N SER A 13 60.36 5.86 38.10
CA SER A 13 60.48 6.17 36.69
C SER A 13 60.27 4.80 36.00
N HIS A 14 59.12 4.57 35.36
CA HIS A 14 59.03 3.53 34.33
C HIS A 14 58.58 4.23 33.06
N ALA A 15 59.58 4.48 32.21
CA ALA A 15 59.40 4.96 30.86
C ALA A 15 58.61 3.88 30.09
N ASP A 16 57.40 4.23 29.68
CA ASP A 16 56.60 3.46 28.74
C ASP A 16 57.41 3.31 27.44
N ASN A 17 57.76 2.06 27.14
CA ASN A 17 58.53 1.69 25.97
C ASN A 17 57.64 1.86 24.71
N PRO A 18 57.98 2.75 23.76
CA PRO A 18 57.15 2.99 22.57
C PRO A 18 57.07 1.78 21.61
N ALA A 19 57.81 0.70 21.87
CA ALA A 19 57.73 -0.55 21.12
C ALA A 19 56.50 -1.41 21.46
N GLU A 20 56.00 -1.39 22.71
CA GLU A 20 54.83 -2.20 23.12
C GLU A 20 53.50 -1.58 22.64
N ALA A 21 53.45 -0.26 22.44
CA ALA A 21 52.30 0.42 21.87
C ALA A 21 52.10 0.11 20.37
N ALA A 22 53.17 -0.27 19.66
CA ALA A 22 53.10 -0.61 18.24
C ALA A 22 52.61 -2.05 17.99
N GLU A 23 52.79 -2.96 18.96
CA GLU A 23 52.39 -4.37 18.82
C GLU A 23 50.90 -4.58 19.12
N HIS A 24 50.30 -3.76 19.99
CA HIS A 24 48.85 -3.73 20.20
C HIS A 24 48.07 -3.07 19.06
N ALA A 25 48.71 -2.24 18.23
CA ALA A 25 48.08 -1.61 17.06
C ALA A 25 48.04 -2.51 15.81
N ALA A 26 48.80 -3.62 15.79
CA ALA A 26 48.93 -4.50 14.62
C ALA A 26 47.98 -5.73 14.64
N ALA A 27 47.17 -5.90 15.71
CA ALA A 27 46.27 -7.04 15.87
C ALA A 27 44.77 -6.69 15.77
N GLU A 28 44.41 -5.50 15.32
CA GLU A 28 43.07 -5.25 14.76
C GLU A 28 43.06 -5.72 13.30
N THR A 29 43.01 -7.04 13.12
CA THR A 29 42.47 -7.61 11.88
C THR A 29 41.03 -7.16 11.77
N VAL A 30 40.83 -6.04 11.07
CA VAL A 30 39.54 -5.60 10.54
C VAL A 30 39.01 -6.75 9.70
N SER A 31 38.18 -7.58 10.32
CA SER A 31 37.34 -8.53 9.61
C SER A 31 36.60 -7.71 8.56
N PRO A 32 36.67 -8.04 7.27
CA PRO A 32 35.93 -7.32 6.26
C PRO A 32 34.46 -7.55 6.61
N THR A 33 33.83 -6.55 7.22
CA THR A 33 32.39 -6.48 7.42
C THR A 33 31.82 -6.52 6.02
N ALA A 34 31.51 -7.73 5.57
CA ALA A 34 30.96 -7.99 4.27
C ALA A 34 29.79 -7.03 4.10
N THR A 35 29.96 -6.10 3.18
CA THR A 35 28.91 -5.24 2.69
C THR A 35 27.88 -6.19 2.11
N LYS A 36 26.94 -6.67 2.93
CA LYS A 36 25.74 -7.36 2.48
C LYS A 36 25.06 -6.35 1.59
N THR A 37 25.34 -6.50 0.31
CA THR A 37 24.98 -5.60 -0.78
C THR A 37 23.48 -5.37 -0.68
N SER A 38 23.03 -4.13 -0.87
CA SER A 38 21.61 -3.71 -0.78
C SER A 38 20.62 -4.66 -1.51
N ALA A 39 21.10 -5.41 -2.50
CA ALA A 39 20.41 -6.54 -3.15
C ALA A 39 19.82 -7.58 -2.16
N ALA A 40 20.42 -7.79 -0.99
CA ALA A 40 19.93 -8.72 0.02
C ALA A 40 18.61 -8.27 0.68
N VAL A 41 18.31 -6.97 0.71
CA VAL A 41 17.11 -6.44 1.39
C VAL A 41 15.85 -6.63 0.54
N TRP A 42 15.99 -6.49 -0.78
CA TRP A 42 14.89 -6.51 -1.75
C TRP A 42 14.71 -7.86 -2.45
N GLY A 43 15.63 -8.82 -2.23
CA GLY A 43 15.52 -10.19 -2.72
C GLY A 43 15.24 -10.27 -4.22
N LEU A 44 14.17 -10.96 -4.61
CA LEU A 44 13.78 -11.17 -6.01
C LEU A 44 12.89 -10.06 -6.58
N LEU A 45 12.63 -8.98 -5.84
CA LEU A 45 11.80 -7.87 -6.32
C LEU A 45 12.23 -7.32 -7.69
N PRO A 46 13.53 -7.06 -7.99
CA PRO A 46 13.93 -6.56 -9.30
C PRO A 46 13.60 -7.54 -10.43
N VAL A 47 13.88 -8.83 -10.22
CA VAL A 47 13.62 -9.91 -11.20
C VAL A 47 12.12 -10.06 -11.45
N LEU A 48 11.31 -10.07 -10.38
CA LEU A 48 9.86 -10.17 -10.48
C LEU A 48 9.24 -8.91 -11.09
N SER A 49 9.85 -7.74 -10.91
CA SER A 49 9.42 -6.50 -11.59
C SER A 49 9.67 -6.54 -13.10
N VAL A 50 10.76 -7.18 -13.56
CA VAL A 50 10.99 -7.44 -14.99
C VAL A 50 9.91 -8.39 -15.51
N LEU A 51 9.56 -9.46 -14.78
CA LEU A 51 8.48 -10.35 -15.16
C LEU A 51 7.12 -9.63 -15.21
N HIS A 52 6.85 -8.72 -14.27
CA HIS A 52 5.66 -7.87 -14.33
C HIS A 52 5.61 -7.03 -15.62
N ALA A 53 6.73 -6.42 -16.01
CA ALA A 53 6.84 -5.65 -17.25
C ALA A 53 6.70 -6.53 -18.50
N SER A 54 7.29 -7.73 -18.50
CA SER A 54 7.14 -8.70 -19.59
C SER A 54 5.70 -9.19 -19.75
N GLY A 55 5.00 -9.48 -18.64
CA GLY A 55 3.58 -9.85 -18.68
C GLY A 55 2.71 -8.72 -19.22
N LEU A 56 2.99 -7.47 -18.83
CA LEU A 56 2.30 -6.29 -19.36
C LEU A 56 2.56 -6.08 -20.86
N LEU A 57 3.79 -6.35 -21.34
CA LEU A 57 4.11 -6.32 -22.77
C LEU A 57 3.30 -7.37 -23.54
N VAL A 58 3.20 -8.60 -23.03
CA VAL A 58 2.38 -9.67 -23.64
C VAL A 58 0.91 -9.28 -23.69
N ILE A 59 0.37 -8.66 -22.63
CA ILE A 59 -1.01 -8.15 -22.61
C ILE A 59 -1.20 -7.02 -23.63
N SER A 60 -0.21 -6.14 -23.78
CA SER A 60 -0.26 -5.07 -24.79
C SER A 60 -0.31 -5.65 -26.21
N LEU A 61 0.46 -6.71 -26.48
CA LEU A 61 0.37 -7.45 -27.74
C LEU A 61 -0.99 -8.13 -27.91
N ALA A 62 -1.56 -8.69 -26.85
CA ALA A 62 -2.90 -9.27 -26.86
C ALA A 62 -3.97 -8.23 -27.28
N ASN A 63 -3.88 -7.00 -26.78
CA ASN A 63 -4.79 -5.90 -27.15
C ASN A 63 -4.69 -5.55 -28.64
N VAL A 64 -3.48 -5.53 -29.21
CA VAL A 64 -3.28 -5.31 -30.65
C VAL A 64 -3.86 -6.47 -31.46
N TRP A 65 -3.62 -7.71 -31.03
CA TRP A 65 -4.16 -8.90 -31.70
C TRP A 65 -5.67 -9.03 -31.59
N ALA A 66 -6.30 -8.46 -30.55
CA ALA A 66 -7.75 -8.46 -30.41
C ALA A 66 -8.44 -7.75 -31.59
N LEU A 67 -7.77 -6.80 -32.26
CA LEU A 67 -8.26 -6.15 -33.48
C LEU A 67 -8.44 -7.13 -34.65
N SER A 68 -7.72 -8.26 -34.65
CA SER A 68 -7.82 -9.31 -35.67
C SER A 68 -8.91 -10.36 -35.39
N LEU A 69 -9.68 -10.21 -34.30
CA LEU A 69 -10.71 -11.16 -33.82
C LEU A 69 -10.20 -12.60 -33.61
N SER A 70 -8.88 -12.77 -33.46
CA SER A 70 -8.27 -14.07 -33.19
C SER A 70 -8.49 -14.50 -31.74
N SER A 71 -8.77 -15.80 -31.54
CA SER A 71 -8.80 -16.45 -30.22
C SER A 71 -7.44 -16.40 -29.51
N MET A 72 -6.35 -16.17 -30.25
CA MET A 72 -4.99 -16.00 -29.72
C MET A 72 -4.88 -14.80 -28.76
N SER A 73 -5.69 -13.76 -28.95
CA SER A 73 -5.70 -12.58 -28.07
C SER A 73 -6.03 -12.96 -26.62
N ASN A 74 -7.08 -13.77 -26.42
CA ASN A 74 -7.46 -14.28 -25.09
C ASN A 74 -6.34 -15.11 -24.46
N LEU A 75 -5.70 -15.99 -25.23
CA LEU A 75 -4.60 -16.82 -24.72
C LEU A 75 -3.42 -15.97 -24.26
N LEU A 76 -2.98 -15.01 -25.08
CA LEU A 76 -1.90 -14.10 -24.74
C LEU A 76 -2.22 -13.26 -23.50
N PHE A 77 -3.46 -12.79 -23.37
CA PHE A 77 -3.92 -12.06 -22.19
C PHE A 77 -3.73 -12.88 -20.90
N TRP A 78 -4.20 -14.13 -20.89
CA TRP A 78 -4.06 -15.02 -19.73
C TRP A 78 -2.60 -15.40 -19.46
N ILE A 79 -1.79 -15.62 -20.49
CA ILE A 79 -0.35 -15.87 -20.35
C ILE A 79 0.33 -14.67 -19.70
N GLY A 80 0.04 -13.45 -20.17
CA GLY A 80 0.60 -12.23 -19.60
C GLY A 80 0.24 -12.07 -18.12
N LEU A 81 -1.03 -12.29 -17.74
CA LEU A 81 -1.45 -12.29 -16.33
C LEU A 81 -0.73 -13.37 -15.51
N ALA A 82 -0.60 -14.58 -16.05
CA ALA A 82 0.07 -15.69 -15.36
C ALA A 82 1.56 -15.40 -15.11
N ILE A 83 2.26 -14.80 -16.09
CA ILE A 83 3.66 -14.35 -15.94
C ILE A 83 3.81 -13.37 -14.77
N MET A 84 2.83 -12.49 -14.55
CA MET A 84 2.86 -11.52 -13.46
C MET A 84 2.51 -12.17 -12.12
N LEU A 85 1.42 -12.94 -12.08
CA LEU A 85 0.81 -13.42 -10.85
C LEU A 85 1.53 -14.62 -10.26
N VAL A 86 1.83 -15.64 -11.07
CA VAL A 86 2.28 -16.96 -10.59
C VAL A 86 3.65 -16.88 -9.90
N PRO A 87 4.69 -16.28 -10.51
CA PRO A 87 6.01 -16.18 -9.86
C PRO A 87 5.95 -15.36 -8.56
N THR A 88 5.17 -14.29 -8.55
CA THR A 88 4.99 -13.44 -7.37
C THR A 88 4.22 -14.15 -6.26
N ALA A 89 3.18 -14.92 -6.60
CA ALA A 89 2.46 -15.76 -5.65
C ALA A 89 3.38 -16.81 -5.02
N ILE A 90 4.17 -17.52 -5.84
CA ILE A 90 5.14 -18.51 -5.36
C ILE A 90 6.13 -17.85 -4.38
N ARG A 91 6.68 -16.68 -4.72
CA ARG A 91 7.60 -15.96 -3.84
C ARG A 91 6.94 -15.52 -2.54
N LEU A 92 5.70 -15.00 -2.59
CA LEU A 92 4.96 -14.60 -1.38
C LEU A 92 4.60 -15.78 -0.47
N VAL A 93 4.49 -17.01 -0.98
CA VAL A 93 4.24 -18.18 -0.14
C VAL A 93 5.49 -18.61 0.63
N GLN A 94 6.71 -18.33 0.15
CA GLN A 94 7.94 -18.76 0.83
C GLN A 94 8.09 -18.15 2.23
N GLN A 95 8.79 -18.83 3.14
CA GLN A 95 9.00 -18.38 4.52
C GLN A 95 10.11 -17.32 4.61
N ASP A 96 11.21 -17.51 3.87
CA ASP A 96 12.43 -16.68 3.95
C ASP A 96 12.37 -15.38 3.12
N VAL A 97 11.21 -14.72 3.12
CA VAL A 97 11.01 -13.46 2.38
C VAL A 97 10.84 -12.32 3.36
N SER A 98 11.71 -11.31 3.24
CA SER A 98 11.73 -10.14 4.11
C SER A 98 10.41 -9.35 4.02
N ARG A 99 10.08 -8.62 5.08
CA ARG A 99 8.90 -7.73 5.07
C ARG A 99 8.97 -6.71 3.93
N GLN A 100 10.13 -6.11 3.70
CA GLN A 100 10.35 -5.11 2.67
C GLN A 100 10.12 -5.69 1.27
N GLU A 101 10.68 -6.88 0.99
CA GLU A 101 10.47 -7.57 -0.27
C GLU A 101 8.98 -7.87 -0.49
N ARG A 102 8.26 -8.38 0.51
CA ARG A 102 6.81 -8.66 0.38
C ARG A 102 6.00 -7.41 0.03
N ILE A 103 6.27 -6.29 0.70
CA ILE A 103 5.62 -5.00 0.41
C ILE A 103 5.93 -4.57 -1.02
N GLY A 104 7.20 -4.62 -1.41
CA GLY A 104 7.62 -4.28 -2.77
C GLY A 104 6.95 -5.15 -3.83
N LEU A 105 6.84 -6.46 -3.58
CA LEU A 105 6.22 -7.41 -4.49
C LEU A 105 4.74 -7.14 -4.71
N VAL A 106 3.97 -6.94 -3.62
CA VAL A 106 2.54 -6.65 -3.76
C VAL A 106 2.29 -5.28 -4.38
N ILE A 107 3.13 -4.27 -4.09
CA ILE A 107 3.03 -2.96 -4.75
C ILE A 107 3.34 -3.09 -6.24
N SER A 108 4.46 -3.73 -6.60
CA SER A 108 4.89 -3.92 -7.98
C SER A 108 3.81 -4.68 -8.78
N LEU A 109 3.30 -5.77 -8.24
CA LEU A 109 2.21 -6.56 -8.87
C LEU A 109 0.94 -5.74 -9.01
N GLY A 110 0.46 -5.09 -7.94
CA GLY A 110 -0.79 -4.35 -7.94
C GLY A 110 -0.78 -3.14 -8.87
N MET A 111 0.35 -2.45 -8.97
CA MET A 111 0.54 -1.35 -9.92
C MET A 111 0.66 -1.88 -11.36
N ALA A 112 1.33 -3.00 -11.58
CA ALA A 112 1.39 -3.59 -12.91
C ALA A 112 0.00 -4.08 -13.38
N LEU A 113 -0.83 -4.63 -12.49
CA LEU A 113 -2.24 -4.96 -12.77
C LEU A 113 -3.07 -3.70 -13.04
N TYR A 114 -2.80 -2.56 -12.40
CA TYR A 114 -3.43 -1.30 -12.77
C TYR A 114 -3.08 -0.87 -14.20
N LEU A 115 -1.81 -1.04 -14.59
CA LEU A 115 -1.35 -0.72 -15.94
C LEU A 115 -2.04 -1.58 -17.01
N VAL A 116 -2.49 -2.80 -16.70
CA VAL A 116 -3.27 -3.64 -17.65
C VAL A 116 -4.51 -2.89 -18.16
N LYS A 117 -5.24 -2.19 -17.28
CA LYS A 117 -6.38 -1.34 -17.69
C LYS A 117 -5.91 -0.14 -18.51
N LEU A 118 -4.80 0.50 -18.12
CA LEU A 118 -4.32 1.69 -18.83
C LEU A 118 -3.81 1.38 -20.24
N VAL A 119 -3.11 0.27 -20.45
CA VAL A 119 -2.61 -0.11 -21.79
C VAL A 119 -3.74 -0.54 -22.74
N GLN A 120 -4.94 -0.86 -22.22
CA GLN A 120 -6.14 -1.08 -23.04
C GLN A 120 -6.62 0.22 -23.71
N SER A 121 -6.57 1.34 -22.98
CA SER A 121 -6.94 2.67 -23.49
C SER A 121 -6.04 3.73 -22.85
N PRO A 122 -4.85 3.99 -23.43
CA PRO A 122 -3.83 4.83 -22.79
C PRO A 122 -4.11 6.33 -22.89
N PHE A 123 -5.14 6.73 -23.65
CA PHE A 123 -5.42 8.15 -23.94
C PHE A 123 -6.83 8.60 -23.54
N ALA A 124 -7.70 7.69 -23.11
CA ALA A 124 -9.09 8.02 -22.83
C ALA A 124 -9.73 7.09 -21.79
N PHE A 125 -10.67 7.65 -21.05
CA PHE A 125 -11.65 6.87 -20.30
C PHE A 125 -12.60 6.16 -21.25
N THR A 126 -13.01 4.94 -20.89
CA THR A 126 -13.81 4.05 -21.76
C THR A 126 -14.96 3.37 -21.05
N TYR A 127 -15.06 3.50 -19.72
CA TYR A 127 -16.11 2.88 -18.92
C TYR A 127 -17.18 3.90 -18.48
N GLY A 128 -18.41 3.43 -18.27
CA GLY A 128 -19.58 4.28 -17.97
C GLY A 128 -19.36 5.26 -16.81
N ASP A 129 -18.97 4.74 -15.64
CA ASP A 129 -18.69 5.56 -14.46
C ASP A 129 -17.63 6.64 -14.71
N GLU A 130 -16.61 6.32 -15.53
CA GLU A 130 -15.56 7.27 -15.87
C GLU A 130 -16.10 8.47 -16.64
N PHE A 131 -17.09 8.26 -17.52
CA PHE A 131 -17.74 9.35 -18.24
C PHE A 131 -18.56 10.25 -17.31
N PHE A 132 -19.26 9.67 -16.33
CA PHE A 132 -20.02 10.47 -15.35
C PHE A 132 -19.11 11.38 -14.53
N HIS A 133 -17.99 10.84 -14.05
CA HIS A 133 -17.03 11.61 -13.26
C HIS A 133 -16.18 12.55 -14.09
N LEU A 134 -15.86 12.19 -15.34
CA LEU A 134 -15.23 13.09 -16.30
C LEU A 134 -16.11 14.31 -16.56
N PHE A 135 -17.40 14.09 -16.82
CA PHE A 135 -18.38 15.18 -16.98
C PHE A 135 -18.40 16.09 -15.75
N ASN A 136 -18.60 15.52 -14.55
CA ASN A 136 -18.64 16.32 -13.32
C ASN A 136 -17.35 17.13 -13.11
N THR A 137 -16.18 16.55 -13.40
CA THR A 137 -14.89 17.24 -13.28
C THR A 137 -14.79 18.42 -14.25
N ASN A 138 -15.20 18.23 -15.51
CA ASN A 138 -15.22 19.29 -16.50
C ASN A 138 -16.19 20.42 -16.12
N MET A 139 -17.37 20.08 -15.57
CA MET A 139 -18.34 21.08 -15.09
C MET A 139 -17.77 21.89 -13.93
N ILE A 140 -17.01 21.29 -13.02
CA ILE A 140 -16.31 22.02 -11.95
C ILE A 140 -15.29 22.99 -12.55
N LEU A 141 -14.48 22.55 -13.51
CA LEU A 141 -13.47 23.39 -14.14
C LEU A 141 -14.08 24.55 -14.93
N GLN A 142 -15.19 24.30 -15.64
CA GLN A 142 -15.86 25.31 -16.47
C GLN A 142 -16.68 26.30 -15.64
N ASN A 143 -17.49 25.82 -14.70
CA ASN A 143 -18.45 26.65 -13.96
C ASN A 143 -17.93 27.12 -12.60
N GLN A 144 -16.80 26.57 -12.13
CA GLN A 144 -16.29 26.80 -10.77
C GLN A 144 -17.32 26.43 -9.69
N ALA A 145 -18.17 25.43 -9.96
CA ALA A 145 -19.27 25.00 -9.11
C ALA A 145 -19.27 23.48 -8.90
N LEU A 146 -19.32 23.04 -7.64
CA LEU A 146 -19.13 21.64 -7.24
C LEU A 146 -20.34 20.72 -7.46
N PHE A 147 -21.55 21.28 -7.47
CA PHE A 147 -22.80 20.52 -7.43
C PHE A 147 -23.63 20.69 -8.71
N THR A 148 -22.96 20.84 -9.85
CA THR A 148 -23.63 21.00 -11.14
C THR A 148 -24.43 19.73 -11.48
N PRO A 149 -25.72 19.83 -11.84
CA PRO A 149 -26.54 18.67 -12.18
C PRO A 149 -25.93 17.81 -13.28
N ASN A 150 -26.04 16.49 -13.13
CA ASN A 150 -25.66 15.50 -14.12
C ASN A 150 -26.89 14.63 -14.42
N SER A 151 -27.41 14.73 -15.64
CA SER A 151 -28.62 14.01 -16.06
C SER A 151 -28.40 12.50 -16.25
N GLU A 152 -27.16 12.07 -16.48
CA GLU A 152 -26.80 10.66 -16.67
C GLU A 152 -26.78 9.90 -15.35
N LEU A 153 -26.24 10.53 -14.29
CA LEU A 153 -26.22 9.99 -12.94
C LEU A 153 -26.50 11.08 -11.91
N THR A 154 -27.78 11.24 -11.59
CA THR A 154 -28.32 12.33 -10.75
C THR A 154 -27.77 12.38 -9.33
N ILE A 155 -27.32 11.25 -8.79
CA ILE A 155 -26.72 11.18 -7.45
C ILE A 155 -25.26 11.65 -7.42
N SER A 156 -24.54 11.54 -8.55
CA SER A 156 -23.09 11.76 -8.60
C SER A 156 -22.65 13.18 -8.21
N PRO A 157 -23.37 14.28 -8.52
CA PRO A 157 -22.95 15.62 -8.14
C PRO A 157 -22.97 15.86 -6.62
N LEU A 158 -23.80 15.12 -5.87
CA LEU A 158 -23.89 15.26 -4.41
C LEU A 158 -22.64 14.73 -3.68
N PHE A 159 -21.78 13.99 -4.39
CA PHE A 159 -20.55 13.41 -3.85
C PHE A 159 -19.34 13.87 -4.67
N PRO A 160 -18.95 15.16 -4.57
CA PRO A 160 -18.00 15.77 -5.49
C PRO A 160 -16.53 15.43 -5.16
N GLY A 161 -16.25 14.56 -4.18
CA GLY A 161 -14.89 14.31 -3.69
C GLY A 161 -13.88 13.95 -4.78
N LEU A 162 -14.17 12.95 -5.61
CA LEU A 162 -13.28 12.56 -6.72
C LEU A 162 -13.16 13.67 -7.79
N PRO A 163 -14.26 14.22 -8.34
CA PRO A 163 -14.18 15.32 -9.30
C PRO A 163 -13.45 16.56 -8.78
N SER A 164 -13.65 16.93 -7.51
CA SER A 164 -13.01 18.10 -6.90
C SER A 164 -11.51 17.91 -6.77
N LEU A 165 -11.06 16.74 -6.30
CA LEU A 165 -9.64 16.43 -6.19
C LEU A 165 -8.97 16.43 -7.57
N THR A 166 -9.64 15.86 -8.57
CA THR A 166 -9.12 15.77 -9.94
C THR A 166 -9.07 17.15 -10.61
N ALA A 167 -10.09 17.98 -10.42
CA ALA A 167 -10.11 19.36 -10.89
C ALA A 167 -8.98 20.17 -10.23
N ALA A 168 -8.76 20.02 -8.92
CA ALA A 168 -7.66 20.68 -8.22
C ALA A 168 -6.29 20.29 -8.79
N ILE A 169 -6.04 19.00 -9.02
CA ILE A 169 -4.78 18.53 -9.63
C ILE A 169 -4.63 19.07 -11.05
N THR A 170 -5.70 19.04 -11.86
CA THR A 170 -5.73 19.59 -13.22
C THR A 170 -5.33 21.07 -13.22
N THR A 171 -5.95 21.88 -12.38
CA THR A 171 -5.67 23.32 -12.26
C THR A 171 -4.26 23.60 -11.74
N LEU A 172 -3.75 22.81 -10.79
CA LEU A 172 -2.41 23.03 -10.20
C LEU A 172 -1.26 22.57 -11.08
N THR A 173 -1.46 21.55 -11.92
CA THR A 173 -0.38 20.90 -12.68
C THR A 173 -0.43 21.16 -14.19
N GLY A 174 -1.58 21.58 -14.72
CA GLY A 174 -1.82 21.69 -16.16
C GLY A 174 -2.02 20.34 -16.87
N LEU A 175 -2.07 19.23 -16.13
CA LEU A 175 -2.42 17.92 -16.69
C LEU A 175 -3.86 17.92 -17.23
N SER A 176 -4.12 17.14 -18.28
CA SER A 176 -5.49 16.86 -18.70
C SER A 176 -6.27 16.14 -17.59
N VAL A 177 -7.61 16.25 -17.60
CA VAL A 177 -8.47 15.55 -16.62
C VAL A 177 -8.24 14.04 -16.64
N PHE A 178 -7.97 13.46 -17.81
CA PHE A 178 -7.61 12.05 -17.94
C PHE A 178 -6.32 11.73 -17.19
N GLN A 179 -5.24 12.47 -17.43
CA GLN A 179 -3.94 12.27 -16.76
C GLN A 179 -4.06 12.47 -15.25
N ALA A 180 -4.74 13.53 -14.80
CA ALA A 180 -4.99 13.79 -13.39
C ALA A 180 -5.79 12.63 -12.75
N GLY A 181 -6.85 12.16 -13.41
CA GLY A 181 -7.65 11.03 -12.94
C GLY A 181 -6.85 9.73 -12.85
N VAL A 182 -6.00 9.44 -13.84
CA VAL A 182 -5.08 8.29 -13.82
C VAL A 182 -4.14 8.34 -12.62
N VAL A 183 -3.59 9.52 -12.29
CA VAL A 183 -2.75 9.74 -11.11
C VAL A 183 -3.55 9.53 -9.82
N VAL A 184 -4.74 10.14 -9.71
CA VAL A 184 -5.60 10.00 -8.52
C VAL A 184 -5.91 8.54 -8.24
N ILE A 185 -6.36 7.79 -9.25
CA ILE A 185 -6.69 6.36 -9.09
C ILE A 185 -5.43 5.53 -8.84
N GLY A 186 -4.30 5.85 -9.49
CA GLY A 186 -3.02 5.16 -9.23
C GLY A 186 -2.57 5.31 -7.77
N VAL A 187 -2.67 6.52 -7.21
CA VAL A 187 -2.38 6.80 -5.79
C VAL A 187 -3.38 6.09 -4.89
N ALA A 188 -4.68 6.14 -5.21
CA ALA A 188 -5.72 5.44 -4.44
C ALA A 188 -5.46 3.93 -4.40
N ARG A 189 -5.03 3.32 -5.50
CA ARG A 189 -4.67 1.89 -5.55
C ARG A 189 -3.41 1.58 -4.75
N LEU A 190 -2.39 2.44 -4.83
CA LEU A 190 -1.20 2.28 -3.98
C LEU A 190 -1.58 2.31 -2.49
N LEU A 191 -2.43 3.27 -2.10
CA LEU A 191 -2.96 3.38 -0.74
C LEU A 191 -3.74 2.12 -0.36
N LEU A 192 -4.60 1.60 -1.23
CA LEU A 192 -5.35 0.37 -0.98
C LEU A 192 -4.43 -0.81 -0.66
N ILE A 193 -3.42 -1.03 -1.50
CA ILE A 193 -2.46 -2.13 -1.36
C ILE A 193 -1.72 -2.03 -0.03
N VAL A 194 -1.20 -0.83 0.28
CA VAL A 194 -0.46 -0.58 1.52
C VAL A 194 -1.37 -0.68 2.73
N SER A 195 -2.59 -0.15 2.68
CA SER A 195 -3.55 -0.20 3.78
C SER A 195 -4.01 -1.63 4.07
N ILE A 196 -4.31 -2.45 3.06
CA ILE A 196 -4.61 -3.88 3.27
C ILE A 196 -3.41 -4.58 3.91
N PHE A 197 -2.20 -4.37 3.37
CA PHE A 197 -0.99 -5.00 3.91
C PHE A 197 -0.79 -4.63 5.38
N LEU A 198 -0.78 -3.32 5.69
CA LEU A 198 -0.50 -2.84 7.04
C LEU A 198 -1.60 -3.23 8.02
N PHE A 199 -2.87 -3.21 7.60
CA PHE A 199 -3.98 -3.65 8.43
C PHE A 199 -3.90 -5.14 8.73
N ALA A 200 -3.69 -5.98 7.71
CA ALA A 200 -3.54 -7.42 7.87
C ALA A 200 -2.29 -7.80 8.67
N GLU A 201 -1.18 -7.09 8.50
CA GLU A 201 0.03 -7.29 9.30
C GLU A 201 -0.21 -6.91 10.77
N LEU A 202 -0.91 -5.81 11.02
CA LEU A 202 -1.23 -5.36 12.36
C LEU A 202 -2.06 -6.40 13.12
N THR A 203 -3.07 -6.98 12.46
CA THR A 203 -3.99 -7.96 13.07
C THR A 203 -3.36 -9.35 13.19
N SER A 204 -2.72 -9.86 12.13
CA SER A 204 -2.13 -11.20 12.10
C SER A 204 -0.75 -11.32 12.75
N ARG A 205 -0.05 -10.18 12.96
CA ARG A 205 1.37 -10.12 13.36
C ARG A 205 2.31 -10.88 12.42
N SER A 206 1.92 -11.07 11.16
CA SER A 206 2.68 -11.80 10.16
C SER A 206 2.70 -11.07 8.82
N HIS A 207 3.89 -10.63 8.41
CA HIS A 207 4.12 -10.00 7.10
C HIS A 207 3.86 -11.00 5.94
N ARG A 208 3.98 -12.31 6.18
CA ARG A 208 3.60 -13.35 5.22
C ARG A 208 2.08 -13.40 5.02
N ILE A 209 1.31 -13.46 6.09
CA ILE A 209 -0.15 -13.45 6.02
C ILE A 209 -0.62 -12.14 5.36
N ALA A 210 -0.04 -11.00 5.75
CA ALA A 210 -0.35 -9.71 5.12
C ALA A 210 -0.13 -9.72 3.59
N GLY A 211 1.02 -10.21 3.12
CA GLY A 211 1.30 -10.33 1.69
C GLY A 211 0.31 -11.24 0.96
N LEU A 212 -0.06 -12.38 1.58
CA LEU A 212 -1.04 -13.31 1.02
C LEU A 212 -2.46 -12.73 1.02
N THR A 213 -2.86 -11.96 2.03
CA THR A 213 -4.15 -11.26 2.07
C THR A 213 -4.27 -10.27 0.91
N VAL A 214 -3.21 -9.49 0.66
CA VAL A 214 -3.18 -8.56 -0.47
C VAL A 214 -3.23 -9.31 -1.80
N LEU A 215 -2.46 -10.38 -1.96
CA LEU A 215 -2.49 -11.21 -3.16
C LEU A 215 -3.88 -11.80 -3.41
N PHE A 216 -4.52 -12.35 -2.39
CA PHE A 216 -5.87 -12.91 -2.48
C PHE A 216 -6.89 -11.85 -2.89
N PHE A 217 -6.78 -10.64 -2.33
CA PHE A 217 -7.60 -9.51 -2.72
C PHE A 217 -7.41 -9.13 -4.20
N MET A 218 -6.16 -9.17 -4.71
CA MET A 218 -5.85 -8.88 -6.11
C MET A 218 -6.38 -9.93 -7.10
N CYS A 219 -6.61 -11.16 -6.64
CA CYS A 219 -7.21 -12.22 -7.47
C CYS A 219 -8.71 -12.02 -7.74
N ASN A 220 -9.33 -10.99 -7.15
CA ASN A 220 -10.71 -10.61 -7.46
C ASN A 220 -10.79 -9.97 -8.86
N SER A 221 -11.77 -10.39 -9.68
CA SER A 221 -11.95 -9.85 -11.04
C SER A 221 -12.21 -8.35 -11.10
N ASN A 222 -12.86 -7.78 -10.07
CA ASN A 222 -13.08 -6.34 -9.96
C ASN A 222 -11.78 -5.59 -9.69
N PHE A 223 -10.74 -6.23 -9.13
CA PHE A 223 -9.45 -5.57 -8.89
C PHE A 223 -8.79 -5.10 -10.19
N LEU A 224 -8.92 -5.87 -11.27
CA LEU A 224 -8.23 -5.63 -12.53
C LEU A 224 -8.83 -4.46 -13.32
N TYR A 225 -10.17 -4.39 -13.40
CA TYR A 225 -10.85 -3.40 -14.23
C TYR A 225 -11.74 -2.47 -13.42
N TRP A 226 -12.74 -3.00 -12.72
CA TRP A 226 -13.78 -2.18 -12.10
C TRP A 226 -13.24 -1.20 -11.05
N SER A 227 -12.44 -1.66 -10.08
CA SER A 227 -11.80 -0.79 -9.08
C SER A 227 -10.57 -0.03 -9.61
N ALA A 228 -10.27 -0.15 -10.90
CA ALA A 228 -9.25 0.62 -11.62
C ALA A 228 -9.86 1.75 -12.46
N GLN A 229 -11.19 1.88 -12.49
CA GLN A 229 -11.86 2.96 -13.19
C GLN A 229 -11.68 4.29 -12.46
N PHE A 230 -11.75 5.38 -13.21
CA PHE A 230 -11.97 6.74 -12.69
C PHE A 230 -13.40 6.88 -12.14
N ALA A 231 -13.63 6.24 -11.00
CA ALA A 231 -14.89 6.19 -10.30
C ALA A 231 -14.70 6.57 -8.83
N TYR A 232 -15.66 7.29 -8.27
CA TYR A 232 -15.63 7.71 -6.87
C TYR A 232 -15.44 6.55 -5.87
N GLU A 233 -15.93 5.34 -6.17
CA GLU A 233 -15.70 4.15 -5.36
C GLU A 233 -14.24 3.70 -5.39
N SER A 234 -13.58 3.77 -6.55
CA SER A 234 -12.16 3.47 -6.72
C SER A 234 -11.25 4.38 -5.88
N LEU A 235 -11.74 5.56 -5.47
CA LEU A 235 -11.07 6.43 -4.50
C LEU A 235 -11.54 6.17 -3.06
N SER A 236 -12.85 6.04 -2.84
CA SER A 236 -13.43 5.94 -1.50
C SER A 236 -13.13 4.61 -0.81
N PHE A 237 -13.14 3.49 -1.53
CA PHE A 237 -12.86 2.18 -0.96
C PHE A 237 -11.43 2.08 -0.38
N PRO A 238 -10.36 2.51 -1.07
CA PRO A 238 -9.03 2.64 -0.46
C PRO A 238 -9.00 3.48 0.82
N LEU A 239 -9.72 4.61 0.85
CA LEU A 239 -9.81 5.46 2.02
C LEU A 239 -10.51 4.74 3.18
N VAL A 240 -11.56 3.95 2.93
CA VAL A 240 -12.23 3.13 3.95
C VAL A 240 -11.25 2.13 4.58
N ILE A 241 -10.50 1.39 3.76
CA ILE A 241 -9.51 0.43 4.28
C ILE A 241 -8.39 1.15 5.04
N GLY A 242 -7.97 2.32 4.56
CA GLY A 242 -7.05 3.21 5.26
C GLY A 242 -7.59 3.66 6.63
N ALA A 243 -8.87 4.01 6.71
CA ALA A 243 -9.53 4.39 7.96
C ALA A 243 -9.54 3.22 8.96
N PHE A 244 -9.81 1.99 8.52
CA PHE A 244 -9.73 0.81 9.38
C PHE A 244 -8.32 0.59 9.93
N PHE A 245 -7.29 0.76 9.09
CA PHE A 245 -5.90 0.73 9.53
C PHE A 245 -5.60 1.80 10.58
N LEU A 246 -6.00 3.05 10.32
CA LEU A 246 -5.78 4.17 11.25
C LEU A 246 -6.47 3.95 12.60
N ILE A 247 -7.71 3.45 12.59
CA ILE A 247 -8.46 3.10 13.80
C ILE A 247 -7.73 2.01 14.58
N ALA A 248 -7.35 0.91 13.92
CA ALA A 248 -6.65 -0.19 14.59
C ALA A 248 -5.27 0.23 15.12
N ARG A 249 -4.58 1.14 14.41
CA ARG A 249 -3.30 1.68 14.83
C ARG A 249 -3.43 2.65 16.01
N ARG A 250 -4.50 3.45 16.05
CA ARG A 250 -4.85 4.34 17.15
C ARG A 250 -4.97 3.57 18.47
N GLU A 251 -5.64 2.42 18.48
CA GLU A 251 -5.84 1.60 19.69
C GLU A 251 -4.52 1.04 20.27
N ARG A 252 -3.45 0.97 19.48
CA ARG A 252 -2.11 0.56 19.96
C ARG A 252 -1.22 1.74 20.34
N ALA A 253 -1.71 2.97 20.30
CA ALA A 253 -0.91 4.15 20.60
C ALA A 253 -0.68 4.27 22.11
N GLY A 254 0.57 4.07 22.56
CA GLY A 254 0.94 4.22 23.98
C GLY A 254 1.09 5.67 24.44
N ARG A 255 1.11 6.65 23.52
CA ARG A 255 1.25 8.09 23.83
C ARG A 255 0.01 8.86 23.40
N ARG A 256 -0.44 9.80 24.23
CA ARG A 256 -1.61 10.66 23.96
C ARG A 256 -1.47 11.45 22.65
N SER A 257 -0.29 11.99 22.36
CA SER A 257 -0.06 12.75 21.12
C SER A 257 -0.24 11.90 19.86
N THR A 258 0.30 10.67 19.87
CA THR A 258 0.14 9.71 18.78
C THR A 258 -1.32 9.26 18.62
N TYR A 259 -2.01 9.03 19.74
CA TYR A 259 -3.45 8.72 19.73
C TYR A 259 -4.27 9.85 19.09
N MET A 260 -3.99 11.10 19.46
CA MET A 260 -4.64 12.27 18.88
C MET A 260 -4.34 12.42 17.39
N ALA A 261 -3.09 12.22 16.96
CA ALA A 261 -2.72 12.28 15.55
C ALA A 261 -3.50 11.26 14.69
N TYR A 262 -3.57 10.00 15.13
CA TYR A 262 -4.37 8.99 14.41
C TYR A 262 -5.87 9.28 14.45
N THR A 263 -6.37 9.88 15.53
CA THR A 263 -7.77 10.32 15.62
C THR A 263 -8.07 11.39 14.58
N LEU A 264 -7.24 12.43 14.50
CA LEU A 264 -7.39 13.51 13.51
C LEU A 264 -7.30 12.99 12.08
N LEU A 265 -6.31 12.14 11.77
CA LEU A 265 -6.19 11.51 10.45
C LEU A 265 -7.40 10.64 10.11
N THR A 266 -7.94 9.90 11.08
CA THR A 266 -9.16 9.10 10.89
C THR A 266 -10.34 10.01 10.54
N LEU A 267 -10.55 11.08 11.31
CA LEU A 267 -11.66 12.03 11.06
C LEU A 267 -11.54 12.68 9.68
N LEU A 268 -10.36 13.13 9.29
CA LEU A 268 -10.11 13.68 7.95
C LEU A 268 -10.42 12.65 6.85
N THR A 269 -9.99 11.41 7.03
CA THR A 269 -10.24 10.32 6.08
C THR A 269 -11.74 10.01 5.99
N VAL A 270 -12.45 9.96 7.11
CA VAL A 270 -13.91 9.74 7.16
C VAL A 270 -14.65 10.87 6.44
N SER A 271 -14.28 12.13 6.68
CA SER A 271 -14.86 13.26 5.96
C SER A 271 -14.65 13.15 4.45
N ALA A 272 -13.45 12.76 4.02
CA ALA A 272 -13.15 12.52 2.61
C ALA A 272 -14.01 11.40 2.00
N ILE A 273 -14.22 10.29 2.73
CA ILE A 273 -15.08 9.18 2.30
C ILE A 273 -16.53 9.66 2.09
N VAL A 274 -17.08 10.40 3.07
CA VAL A 274 -18.48 10.86 3.05
C VAL A 274 -18.77 11.75 1.84
N ILE A 275 -17.86 12.68 1.50
CA ILE A 275 -18.04 13.54 0.33
C ILE A 275 -17.70 12.85 -1.00
N THR A 276 -17.08 11.66 -0.96
CA THR A 276 -16.66 10.94 -2.16
C THR A 276 -17.67 9.87 -2.56
N HIS A 277 -18.12 9.01 -1.64
CA HIS A 277 -19.06 7.93 -1.99
C HIS A 277 -19.88 7.49 -0.78
N HIS A 278 -21.20 7.73 -0.84
CA HIS A 278 -22.12 7.36 0.24
C HIS A 278 -22.16 5.86 0.52
N ILE A 279 -22.15 5.00 -0.51
CA ILE A 279 -22.23 3.55 -0.29
C ILE A 279 -21.00 3.06 0.48
N SER A 280 -19.80 3.51 0.11
CA SER A 280 -18.58 3.21 0.87
C SER A 280 -18.67 3.73 2.31
N SER A 281 -19.30 4.89 2.54
CA SER A 281 -19.54 5.40 3.89
C SER A 281 -20.50 4.51 4.70
N TYR A 282 -21.57 4.01 4.09
CA TYR A 282 -22.51 3.09 4.74
C TYR A 282 -21.86 1.74 5.04
N PHE A 283 -21.08 1.21 4.09
CA PHE A 283 -20.28 0.01 4.30
C PHE A 283 -19.32 0.20 5.49
N MET A 284 -18.62 1.32 5.57
CA MET A 284 -17.71 1.63 6.68
C MET A 284 -18.46 1.64 8.02
N VAL A 285 -19.62 2.30 8.09
CA VAL A 285 -20.45 2.33 9.31
C VAL A 285 -20.91 0.93 9.69
N ALA A 286 -21.45 0.16 8.74
CA ALA A 286 -21.92 -1.20 8.97
C ALA A 286 -20.79 -2.11 9.46
N PHE A 287 -19.61 -2.03 8.84
CA PHE A 287 -18.43 -2.79 9.26
C PHE A 287 -17.97 -2.42 10.67
N LEU A 288 -17.85 -1.13 10.98
CA LEU A 288 -17.44 -0.67 12.31
C LEU A 288 -18.46 -1.05 13.38
N PHE A 289 -19.75 -0.99 13.07
CA PHE A 289 -20.80 -1.46 13.96
C PHE A 289 -20.71 -2.97 14.20
N GLY A 290 -20.50 -3.76 13.13
CA GLY A 290 -20.24 -5.20 13.24
C GLY A 290 -18.99 -5.52 14.06
N TRP A 291 -17.90 -4.80 13.84
CA TRP A 291 -16.68 -4.96 14.63
C TRP A 291 -16.93 -4.59 16.10
N TRP A 292 -17.53 -3.45 16.37
CA TRP A 292 -17.84 -3.02 17.73
C TRP A 292 -18.74 -4.02 18.45
N THR A 293 -19.78 -4.55 17.80
CA THR A 293 -20.66 -5.58 18.39
C THR A 293 -19.89 -6.86 18.71
N LEU A 294 -19.05 -7.35 17.80
CA LEU A 294 -18.22 -8.55 18.03
C LEU A 294 -17.27 -8.38 19.22
N VAL A 295 -16.65 -7.21 19.35
CA VAL A 295 -15.74 -6.90 20.47
C VAL A 295 -16.50 -6.70 21.77
N ARG A 296 -17.62 -5.97 21.73
CA ARG A 296 -18.38 -5.59 22.93
C ARG A 296 -19.11 -6.77 23.55
N PHE A 297 -19.65 -7.65 22.73
CA PHE A 297 -20.43 -8.80 23.19
C PHE A 297 -19.59 -10.06 23.34
N GLU A 298 -18.24 -9.97 23.22
CA GLU A 298 -17.30 -11.09 23.28
C GLU A 298 -17.98 -12.37 22.83
N VAL A 299 -18.30 -12.48 21.53
CA VAL A 299 -18.87 -13.73 21.01
C VAL A 299 -17.92 -14.82 21.51
N HIS A 300 -18.43 -15.62 22.44
CA HIS A 300 -17.74 -16.66 23.17
C HIS A 300 -17.32 -17.76 22.20
N LEU A 301 -16.40 -17.46 21.29
CA LEU A 301 -15.57 -18.46 20.67
C LEU A 301 -14.41 -18.69 21.64
N ASN A 302 -14.77 -19.41 22.70
CA ASN A 302 -13.88 -20.30 23.43
C ASN A 302 -13.13 -21.17 22.40
N LEU A 303 -12.02 -20.67 21.87
CA LEU A 303 -10.96 -21.48 21.27
C LEU A 303 -9.92 -21.88 22.32
N GLN A 304 -10.31 -21.90 23.60
CA GLN A 304 -9.48 -22.41 24.69
C GLN A 304 -9.52 -23.94 24.91
N PRO A 305 -10.43 -24.78 24.36
CA PRO A 305 -10.31 -26.23 24.56
C PRO A 305 -9.43 -27.00 23.56
N TYR A 306 -9.01 -26.44 22.42
CA TYR A 306 -8.32 -27.24 21.37
C TYR A 306 -6.79 -27.22 21.41
N LEU A 307 -6.17 -26.51 22.36
CA LEU A 307 -4.71 -26.49 22.54
C LEU A 307 -4.21 -27.35 23.72
N SER A 308 -5.07 -28.13 24.37
CA SER A 308 -4.67 -29.09 25.40
C SER A 308 -4.55 -30.55 24.93
N ILE A 309 -4.66 -30.83 23.62
CA ILE A 309 -4.54 -32.20 23.06
C ILE A 309 -3.23 -32.41 22.27
N VAL A 310 -2.25 -31.51 22.40
CA VAL A 310 -0.88 -31.79 21.93
C VAL A 310 0.10 -31.46 23.06
N ASN A 311 0.01 -32.28 24.11
CA ASN A 311 1.18 -32.69 24.89
C ASN A 311 1.74 -33.97 24.24
#